data_AF-M2UK82-F1
#
_entry.id   AF-M2UK82-F1
#
_cell.length_a   1.000
_cell.length_b   1.000
_cell.length_c   1.000
_cell.angle_alpha   90.00
_cell.angle_beta   90.00
_cell.angle_gamma   90.00
#
_symmetry.space_group_name_H-M   'P 1'
#
loop_
_entity.id
_entity.type
_entity.pdbx_description
1 polymer ?
#
loop_
_entity_poly.entity_id
_entity_poly.type
_entity_poly.pdbx_seq_one_letter_code
_entity_poly.pdbx_strand_id
1 'polypeptide(L)'
;MRAAFRLLASVKPGQFLEPGAPTGLTGLFTHPAPRSTLLYHYNATLDKLKQLPESSVYRQSTEALTKHRLAIVEQSKPAGWDAWQERIKLQISDDPDNFQIINTASGQTVVLPPQLSVDERDKAAEWDGEAVQTFPEGIRSSKERLPHAKKMKGDANYTPERVFSKIKFEPEPQYTVEAISDLESRMGAGLIEEVIQVAEGEHKLVDVMIQAKVWEPLEEQAPEGQWSYHERNTHTSTQKP
;
A
#
# COMPACT_ATOMS: atom_id res chain seq x y z
N MET A 1 -19.63 -12.12 6.57
CA MET A 1 -20.63 -12.38 5.50
C MET A 1 -19.97 -12.37 4.11
N ARG A 2 -18.94 -13.20 3.88
CA ARG A 2 -18.50 -13.62 2.54
C ARG A 2 -18.80 -15.10 2.28
N ALA A 3 -18.83 -15.93 3.33
CA ALA A 3 -19.17 -17.35 3.22
C ALA A 3 -20.55 -17.61 2.59
N ALA A 4 -21.57 -16.81 2.91
CA ALA A 4 -22.90 -16.92 2.29
C ALA A 4 -22.89 -16.52 0.80
N PHE A 5 -22.14 -15.47 0.44
CA PHE A 5 -21.94 -15.09 -0.96
C PHE A 5 -21.05 -16.08 -1.72
N ARG A 6 -20.10 -16.77 -1.07
CA ARG A 6 -19.32 -17.87 -1.68
C ARG A 6 -20.21 -19.03 -2.13
N LEU A 7 -21.24 -19.38 -1.33
CA LEU A 7 -22.23 -20.40 -1.71
C LEU A 7 -23.12 -19.98 -2.89
N LEU A 8 -23.34 -18.67 -3.07
CA LEU A 8 -24.08 -18.13 -4.21
C LEU A 8 -23.18 -17.90 -5.44
N ALA A 9 -21.88 -17.64 -5.24
CA ALA A 9 -20.91 -17.41 -6.31
C ALA A 9 -20.64 -18.68 -7.13
N SER A 10 -20.70 -19.87 -6.50
CA SER A 10 -20.59 -21.16 -7.21
C SER A 10 -21.70 -21.39 -8.24
N VAL A 11 -22.75 -20.57 -8.25
CA VAL A 11 -23.89 -20.68 -9.17
C VAL A 11 -23.65 -19.91 -10.48
N LYS A 12 -22.74 -18.93 -10.51
CA LYS A 12 -22.42 -18.18 -11.74
C LYS A 12 -20.90 -17.98 -11.88
N PRO A 13 -20.24 -18.68 -12.82
CA PRO A 13 -18.80 -18.49 -13.05
C PRO A 13 -18.51 -17.07 -13.56
N GLY A 14 -17.36 -16.51 -13.15
CA GLY A 14 -16.91 -15.18 -13.57
C GLY A 14 -17.48 -14.01 -12.76
N GLN A 15 -17.97 -14.24 -11.55
CA GLN A 15 -18.28 -13.15 -10.63
C GLN A 15 -17.00 -12.48 -10.10
N PHE A 16 -17.06 -11.15 -10.01
CA PHE A 16 -16.03 -10.30 -9.42
C PHE A 16 -16.55 -9.71 -8.11
N LEU A 17 -15.63 -9.27 -7.25
CA LEU A 17 -16.00 -8.51 -6.06
C LEU A 17 -16.11 -7.03 -6.41
N GLU A 18 -17.30 -6.47 -6.22
CA GLU A 18 -17.52 -5.03 -6.41
C GLU A 18 -16.66 -4.24 -5.42
N PRO A 19 -15.88 -3.23 -5.86
CA PRO A 19 -15.12 -2.37 -4.96
C PRO A 19 -16.03 -1.59 -4.00
N GLY A 20 -15.63 -1.47 -2.74
CA GLY A 20 -16.40 -0.75 -1.72
C GLY A 20 -17.60 -1.53 -1.13
N ALA A 21 -17.85 -2.76 -1.58
CA ALA A 21 -18.86 -3.62 -0.99
C ALA A 21 -18.46 -4.05 0.45
N PRO A 22 -19.43 -4.32 1.33
CA PRO A 22 -19.13 -4.78 2.69
C PRO A 22 -18.61 -6.22 2.70
N THR A 23 -17.46 -6.46 3.35
CA THR A 23 -16.89 -7.82 3.54
C THR A 23 -17.63 -8.64 4.62
N GLY A 24 -18.42 -7.93 5.44
CA GLY A 24 -19.09 -8.46 6.62
C GLY A 24 -18.27 -8.33 7.91
N LEU A 25 -17.12 -7.68 7.87
CA LEU A 25 -16.46 -7.08 9.03
C LEU A 25 -16.73 -5.57 9.03
N THR A 26 -16.96 -4.98 10.20
CA THR A 26 -17.28 -3.54 10.30
C THR A 26 -16.06 -2.69 10.00
N GLY A 27 -16.23 -1.71 9.10
CA GLY A 27 -15.14 -0.81 8.68
C GLY A 27 -14.15 -1.41 7.67
N LEU A 28 -14.36 -2.65 7.22
CA LEU A 28 -13.53 -3.30 6.21
C LEU A 28 -14.32 -3.50 4.91
N PHE A 29 -14.01 -2.69 3.90
CA PHE A 29 -14.64 -2.74 2.58
C PHE A 29 -13.78 -3.50 1.57
N THR A 30 -14.39 -4.04 0.53
CA THR A 30 -13.69 -4.74 -0.54
C THR A 30 -12.73 -3.81 -1.29
N HIS A 31 -11.49 -4.24 -1.43
CA HIS A 31 -10.46 -3.47 -2.11
C HIS A 31 -10.52 -3.71 -3.63
N PRO A 32 -10.44 -2.67 -4.49
CA PRO A 32 -10.53 -2.83 -5.96
C PRO A 32 -9.36 -3.62 -6.56
N ALA A 33 -8.16 -3.40 -6.04
CA ALA A 33 -6.90 -3.89 -6.61
C ALA A 33 -5.97 -4.45 -5.51
N PRO A 34 -6.29 -5.59 -4.87
CA PRO A 34 -5.57 -6.08 -3.69
C PRO A 34 -4.15 -6.59 -3.98
N ARG A 35 -3.86 -7.03 -5.22
CA ARG A 35 -2.56 -7.58 -5.59
C ARG A 35 -1.49 -6.50 -5.63
N SER A 36 -1.72 -5.43 -6.39
CA SER A 36 -0.78 -4.33 -6.55
C SER A 36 -0.46 -3.67 -5.22
N THR A 37 -1.46 -3.48 -4.35
CA THR A 37 -1.25 -2.93 -3.00
C THR A 37 -0.42 -3.86 -2.12
N LEU A 38 -0.70 -5.16 -2.11
CA LEU A 38 0.12 -6.13 -1.36
C LEU A 38 1.56 -6.17 -1.88
N LEU A 39 1.76 -6.20 -3.21
CA LEU A 39 3.10 -6.16 -3.80
C LEU A 39 3.86 -4.90 -3.42
N TYR A 40 3.19 -3.73 -3.44
CA TYR A 40 3.77 -2.48 -2.99
C TYR A 40 4.20 -2.56 -1.53
N HIS A 41 3.30 -2.93 -0.62
CA HIS A 41 3.60 -2.98 0.81
C HIS A 41 4.70 -3.99 1.13
N TYR A 42 4.70 -5.19 0.52
CA TYR A 42 5.74 -6.19 0.76
C TYR A 42 7.11 -5.79 0.20
N ASN A 43 7.16 -5.19 -0.98
CA ASN A 43 8.43 -4.70 -1.52
C ASN A 43 8.96 -3.52 -0.69
N ALA A 44 8.07 -2.61 -0.27
CA ALA A 44 8.44 -1.48 0.57
C ALA A 44 8.88 -1.92 1.97
N THR A 45 8.27 -2.96 2.57
CA THR A 45 8.75 -3.53 3.84
C THR A 45 10.11 -4.19 3.67
N LEU A 46 10.32 -5.00 2.63
CA LEU A 46 11.61 -5.64 2.35
C LEU A 46 12.73 -4.61 2.13
N ASP A 47 12.45 -3.48 1.50
CA ASP A 47 13.41 -2.39 1.35
C ASP A 47 13.78 -1.73 2.68
N LYS A 48 12.79 -1.49 3.55
CA LYS A 48 13.03 -0.94 4.89
C LYS A 48 13.80 -1.91 5.78
N LEU A 49 13.50 -3.21 5.71
CA LEU A 49 14.17 -4.25 6.50
C LEU A 49 15.67 -4.33 6.22
N LYS A 50 16.15 -3.88 5.05
CA LYS A 50 17.60 -3.80 4.74
C LYS A 50 18.37 -2.85 5.66
N GLN A 51 17.70 -1.89 6.30
CA GLN A 51 18.32 -0.97 7.26
C GLN A 51 18.67 -1.68 8.58
N LEU A 52 18.02 -2.81 8.88
CA LEU A 52 18.26 -3.63 10.06
C LEU A 52 19.47 -4.55 9.84
N PRO A 53 20.21 -4.96 10.88
CA PRO A 53 21.27 -5.95 10.73
C PRO A 53 20.70 -7.35 10.41
N GLU A 54 21.43 -8.15 9.61
CA GLU A 54 21.04 -9.52 9.23
C GLU A 54 20.96 -10.49 10.41
N SER A 55 21.66 -10.20 11.51
CA SER A 55 21.61 -10.97 12.76
C SER A 55 20.32 -10.78 13.55
N SER A 56 19.52 -9.75 13.25
CA SER A 56 18.27 -9.49 13.95
C SER A 56 17.24 -10.60 13.67
N VAL A 57 16.76 -11.25 14.73
CA VAL A 57 15.71 -12.27 14.64
C VAL A 57 14.42 -11.68 14.05
N TYR A 58 14.09 -10.43 14.39
CA TYR A 58 12.95 -9.72 13.82
C TYR A 58 13.08 -9.56 12.31
N ARG A 59 14.27 -9.17 11.82
CA ARG A 59 14.52 -9.05 10.37
C ARG A 59 14.36 -10.42 9.68
N GLN A 60 14.95 -11.47 10.24
CA GLN A 60 14.90 -12.82 9.65
C GLN A 60 13.47 -13.36 9.55
N SER A 61 12.68 -13.23 10.63
CA SER A 61 11.31 -13.74 10.66
C SER A 61 10.38 -12.95 9.73
N THR A 62 10.48 -11.62 9.75
CA THR A 62 9.68 -10.75 8.87
C THR A 62 10.04 -10.92 7.41
N GLU A 63 11.33 -11.03 7.05
CA GLU A 63 11.75 -11.33 5.68
C GLU A 63 11.23 -12.68 5.20
N ALA A 64 11.32 -13.73 6.04
CA ALA A 64 10.82 -15.06 5.66
C ALA A 64 9.30 -15.05 5.41
N LEU A 65 8.54 -14.41 6.30
CA LEU A 65 7.10 -14.30 6.19
C LEU A 65 6.69 -13.45 4.97
N THR A 66 7.29 -12.28 4.78
CA THR A 66 6.98 -11.38 3.66
C THR A 66 7.34 -12.01 2.32
N LYS A 67 8.51 -12.65 2.18
CA LYS A 67 8.90 -13.37 0.95
C LYS A 67 7.94 -14.51 0.62
N HIS A 68 7.53 -15.29 1.63
CA HIS A 68 6.55 -16.36 1.43
C HIS A 68 5.21 -15.82 0.93
N ARG A 69 4.68 -14.77 1.56
CA ARG A 69 3.41 -14.15 1.14
C ARG A 69 3.52 -13.50 -0.24
N LEU A 70 4.64 -12.84 -0.52
CA LEU A 70 4.92 -12.24 -1.82
C LEU A 70 4.91 -13.32 -2.92
N ALA A 71 5.56 -14.47 -2.71
CA ALA A 71 5.56 -15.57 -3.68
C ALA A 71 4.14 -16.11 -3.98
N ILE A 72 3.28 -16.21 -2.95
CA ILE A 72 1.88 -16.60 -3.13
C ILE A 72 1.13 -15.58 -3.99
N VAL A 73 1.29 -14.29 -3.68
CA VAL A 73 0.64 -13.21 -4.44
C VAL A 73 1.14 -13.25 -5.88
N GLU A 74 2.44 -13.29 -6.12
CA GLU A 74 3.04 -13.30 -7.47
C GLU A 74 2.48 -14.41 -8.36
N GLN A 75 2.30 -15.62 -7.82
CA GLN A 75 1.77 -16.77 -8.55
C GLN A 75 0.33 -16.56 -9.07
N SER A 76 -0.48 -15.76 -8.38
CA SER A 76 -1.91 -15.59 -8.65
C SER A 76 -2.20 -14.41 -9.59
N LYS A 77 -2.13 -14.57 -10.91
CA LYS A 77 -2.41 -13.46 -11.84
C LYS A 77 -3.91 -13.37 -12.22
N PRO A 78 -4.53 -12.18 -12.26
CA PRO A 78 -5.86 -12.02 -12.81
C PRO A 78 -5.85 -12.14 -14.34
N ALA A 79 -7.00 -12.49 -14.92
CA ALA A 79 -7.13 -12.58 -16.37
C ALA A 79 -6.95 -11.20 -17.04
N GLY A 80 -6.16 -11.14 -18.12
CA GLY A 80 -5.88 -9.89 -18.83
C GLY A 80 -4.80 -8.99 -18.19
N TRP A 81 -4.14 -9.45 -17.11
CA TRP A 81 -3.09 -8.69 -16.43
C TRP A 81 -1.92 -8.30 -17.33
N ASP A 82 -1.39 -9.25 -18.12
CA ASP A 82 -0.18 -9.01 -18.90
C ASP A 82 -0.43 -7.96 -20.00
N ALA A 83 -1.59 -8.00 -20.66
CA ALA A 83 -2.00 -7.00 -21.66
C ALA A 83 -2.20 -5.61 -21.03
N TRP A 84 -2.82 -5.55 -19.84
CA TRP A 84 -2.96 -4.30 -19.10
C TRP A 84 -1.60 -3.72 -18.71
N GLN A 85 -0.66 -4.57 -18.28
CA GLN A 85 0.69 -4.18 -17.90
C GLN A 85 1.49 -3.63 -19.09
N GLU A 86 1.37 -4.25 -20.27
CA GLU A 86 1.98 -3.74 -21.51
C GLU A 86 1.44 -2.37 -21.88
N ARG A 87 0.12 -2.18 -21.78
CA ARG A 87 -0.52 -0.90 -22.09
C ARG A 87 -0.06 0.22 -21.16
N ILE A 88 0.06 -0.08 -19.86
CA ILE A 88 0.59 0.89 -18.89
C ILE A 88 2.06 1.18 -19.14
N LYS A 89 2.88 0.17 -19.48
CA LYS A 89 4.29 0.39 -19.85
C LYS A 89 4.42 1.32 -21.05
N LEU A 90 3.57 1.17 -22.06
CA LEU A 90 3.54 2.07 -23.22
C LEU A 90 3.20 3.50 -22.79
N GLN A 91 2.15 3.68 -21.97
CA GLN A 91 1.78 5.00 -21.44
C GLN A 91 2.90 5.65 -20.61
N ILE A 92 3.64 4.85 -19.84
CA ILE A 92 4.80 5.33 -19.08
C ILE A 92 5.96 5.72 -20.00
N SER A 93 6.21 4.96 -21.07
CA SER A 93 7.26 5.29 -22.03
C SER A 93 6.92 6.53 -22.85
N ASP A 94 5.64 6.78 -23.09
CA ASP A 94 5.17 7.97 -23.80
C ASP A 94 5.40 9.24 -22.95
N ASP A 95 5.13 9.18 -21.63
CA ASP A 95 5.22 10.32 -20.72
C ASP A 95 5.99 10.02 -19.40
N PRO A 96 7.32 9.83 -19.42
CA PRO A 96 8.09 9.40 -18.25
C PRO A 96 8.09 10.41 -17.09
N ASP A 97 7.99 11.71 -17.37
CA ASP A 97 8.09 12.76 -16.34
C ASP A 97 6.82 12.90 -15.48
N ASN A 98 5.68 12.36 -15.91
CA ASN A 98 4.43 12.48 -15.18
C ASN A 98 4.35 11.51 -13.98
N PHE A 99 5.26 10.55 -13.92
CA PHE A 99 5.22 9.47 -12.95
C PHE A 99 6.32 9.59 -11.93
N GLN A 100 5.97 9.27 -10.68
CA GLN A 100 6.98 9.06 -9.65
C GLN A 100 7.41 7.59 -9.70
N ILE A 101 8.62 7.36 -10.20
CA ILE A 101 9.23 6.02 -10.24
C ILE A 101 10.06 5.84 -8.98
N ILE A 102 9.64 4.92 -8.11
CA ILE A 102 10.37 4.50 -6.94
C ILE A 102 11.17 3.25 -7.31
N ASN A 103 12.49 3.37 -7.33
CA ASN A 103 13.40 2.27 -7.57
C ASN A 103 13.60 1.48 -6.28
N THR A 104 13.07 0.26 -6.25
CA THR A 104 13.21 -0.72 -5.18
C THR A 104 14.18 -1.82 -5.64
N ALA A 105 14.86 -2.53 -4.73
CA ALA A 105 15.83 -3.55 -5.18
C ALA A 105 15.17 -4.75 -5.89
N SER A 106 13.87 -4.99 -5.69
CA SER A 106 13.09 -6.02 -6.38
C SER A 106 12.40 -5.51 -7.66
N GLY A 107 12.51 -4.22 -8.00
CA GLY A 107 11.94 -3.67 -9.24
C GLY A 107 11.60 -2.18 -9.18
N GLN A 108 10.96 -1.67 -10.24
CA GLN A 108 10.47 -0.30 -10.28
C GLN A 108 9.00 -0.27 -9.89
N THR A 109 8.66 0.51 -8.86
CA THR A 109 7.27 0.80 -8.50
C THR A 109 6.89 2.15 -9.08
N VAL A 110 5.83 2.17 -9.89
CA VAL A 110 5.31 3.40 -10.48
C VAL A 110 4.14 3.87 -9.62
N VAL A 111 4.27 5.05 -9.02
CA VAL A 111 3.18 5.69 -8.29
C VAL A 111 2.39 6.52 -9.29
N LEU A 112 1.15 6.08 -9.52
CA LEU A 112 0.21 6.76 -10.39
C LEU A 112 -0.29 8.04 -9.69
N PRO A 113 -0.45 9.16 -10.42
CA PRO A 113 -1.10 10.34 -9.87
C PRO A 113 -2.57 10.01 -9.52
N PRO A 114 -3.15 10.64 -8.49
CA PRO A 114 -4.53 10.41 -8.12
C PRO A 114 -5.46 10.79 -9.28
N GLN A 115 -6.28 9.84 -9.72
CA GLN A 115 -7.28 10.11 -10.75
C GLN A 115 -8.46 10.85 -10.11
N LEU A 116 -8.50 12.17 -10.30
CA LEU A 116 -9.61 12.99 -9.84
C LEU A 116 -10.74 12.91 -10.89
N SER A 117 -11.86 12.31 -10.52
CA SER A 117 -13.11 12.53 -11.23
C SER A 117 -13.60 13.93 -10.89
N VAL A 118 -13.52 14.86 -11.84
CA VAL A 118 -14.05 16.21 -11.68
C VAL A 118 -15.57 16.12 -11.86
N ASP A 119 -16.34 16.69 -10.93
CA ASP A 119 -17.80 16.82 -11.10
C ASP A 119 -18.05 17.73 -12.32
N GLU A 120 -18.97 17.34 -13.19
CA GLU A 120 -19.31 18.11 -14.39
C GLU A 120 -19.84 19.51 -14.05
N ARG A 121 -20.32 19.72 -12.82
CA ARG A 121 -20.79 21.02 -12.31
C ARG A 121 -19.67 21.90 -11.79
N ASP A 122 -18.50 21.35 -11.54
CA ASP A 122 -17.37 22.13 -11.06
C ASP A 122 -16.79 22.98 -12.18
N LYS A 123 -16.37 24.20 -11.82
CA LYS A 123 -15.73 25.13 -12.77
C LYS A 123 -14.51 24.51 -13.48
N ALA A 124 -13.84 23.56 -12.83
CA ALA A 124 -12.71 22.83 -13.41
C ALA A 124 -13.09 21.89 -14.57
N ALA A 125 -14.39 21.57 -14.73
CA ALA A 125 -14.92 20.77 -15.83
C ALA A 125 -15.41 21.61 -17.02
N GLU A 126 -15.46 22.94 -16.89
CA GLU A 126 -15.80 23.85 -18.00
C GLU A 126 -14.79 23.68 -19.16
N TRP A 127 -15.22 23.96 -20.39
CA TRP A 127 -14.39 23.80 -21.61
C TRP A 127 -13.05 24.56 -21.52
N ASP A 128 -13.07 25.74 -20.89
CA ASP A 128 -11.90 26.58 -20.62
C ASP A 128 -11.27 26.34 -19.24
N GLY A 129 -11.72 25.31 -18.49
CA GLY A 129 -11.68 25.02 -17.02
C GLY A 129 -10.42 25.30 -16.18
N GLU A 130 -9.69 26.36 -16.49
CA GLU A 130 -8.63 26.95 -15.69
C GLU A 130 -9.25 27.63 -14.47
N ALA A 131 -8.74 27.29 -13.30
CA ALA A 131 -9.04 28.04 -12.10
C ALA A 131 -8.52 29.47 -12.28
N VAL A 132 -9.42 30.43 -12.50
CA VAL A 132 -9.09 31.85 -12.67
C VAL A 132 -8.21 32.29 -11.51
N GLN A 133 -6.93 32.49 -11.78
CA GLN A 133 -6.00 33.02 -10.79
C GLN A 133 -6.24 34.52 -10.70
N THR A 134 -6.77 34.98 -9.58
CA THR A 134 -6.94 36.41 -9.34
C THR A 134 -5.63 37.00 -8.85
N PHE A 135 -5.15 38.00 -9.56
CA PHE A 135 -4.00 38.80 -9.18
C PHE A 135 -4.45 40.24 -8.93
N PRO A 136 -3.83 40.96 -7.97
CA PRO A 136 -4.10 42.37 -7.80
C PRO A 136 -3.73 43.16 -9.06
N GLU A 137 -4.67 43.94 -9.59
CA GLU A 137 -4.48 44.77 -10.78
C GLU A 137 -3.54 45.98 -10.51
N GLY A 138 -2.90 46.50 -11.56
CA GLY A 138 -2.09 47.74 -11.52
C GLY A 138 -0.56 47.57 -11.52
N ILE A 139 0.16 48.70 -11.61
CA ILE A 139 1.63 48.74 -11.65
C ILE A 139 2.17 48.55 -10.22
N ARG A 140 2.75 47.37 -9.94
CA ARG A 140 3.26 46.99 -8.62
C ARG A 140 4.77 46.92 -8.57
N SER A 141 5.37 47.14 -7.40
CA SER A 141 6.81 46.95 -7.18
C SER A 141 7.22 45.46 -7.27
N SER A 142 8.49 45.17 -7.54
CA SER A 142 9.02 43.80 -7.58
C SER A 142 8.74 43.04 -6.26
N LYS A 143 8.92 43.72 -5.11
CA LYS A 143 8.66 43.15 -3.78
C LYS A 143 7.20 42.72 -3.57
N GLU A 144 6.27 43.44 -4.18
CA GLU A 144 4.83 43.17 -4.10
C GLU A 144 4.38 42.06 -5.06
N ARG A 145 5.19 41.73 -6.08
CA ARG A 145 4.93 40.65 -7.05
C ARG A 145 5.55 39.31 -6.63
N LEU A 146 6.62 39.33 -5.83
CA LEU A 146 7.28 38.13 -5.29
C LEU A 146 6.31 37.03 -4.78
N PRO A 147 5.28 37.33 -3.95
CA PRO A 147 4.38 36.28 -3.47
C PRO A 147 3.55 35.64 -4.60
N HIS A 148 3.30 36.36 -5.70
CA HIS A 148 2.52 35.87 -6.85
C HIS A 148 3.40 35.20 -7.93
N ALA A 149 4.73 35.35 -7.86
CA ALA A 149 5.64 34.86 -8.88
C ALA A 149 5.52 33.34 -9.11
N LYS A 150 5.32 32.55 -8.04
CA LYS A 150 5.12 31.10 -8.16
C LYS A 150 3.83 30.75 -8.92
N LYS A 151 2.75 31.49 -8.68
CA LYS A 151 1.46 31.30 -9.38
C LYS A 151 1.55 31.76 -10.84
N MET A 152 2.33 32.81 -11.14
CA MET A 152 2.52 33.29 -12.50
C MET A 152 3.47 32.44 -13.34
N LYS A 153 4.45 31.78 -12.72
CA LYS A 153 5.45 30.96 -13.42
C LYS A 153 4.87 29.67 -14.00
N GLY A 154 3.64 29.30 -13.64
CA GLY A 154 2.99 28.06 -14.08
C GLY A 154 3.62 26.81 -13.47
N ASP A 155 3.23 25.65 -14.01
CA ASP A 155 3.82 24.36 -13.61
C ASP A 155 5.28 24.26 -14.06
N ALA A 156 6.12 23.67 -13.20
CA ALA A 156 7.56 23.56 -13.46
C ALA A 156 7.88 22.77 -14.75
N ASN A 157 7.00 21.83 -15.12
CA ASN A 157 7.16 20.95 -16.27
C ASN A 157 6.03 21.14 -17.30
N TYR A 158 5.64 22.40 -17.55
CA TYR A 158 4.62 22.73 -18.54
C TYR A 158 5.13 22.44 -19.97
N THR A 159 4.39 21.60 -20.70
CA THR A 159 4.51 21.47 -22.15
C THR A 159 3.11 21.63 -22.78
N PRO A 160 2.97 22.28 -23.94
CA PRO A 160 1.66 22.45 -24.58
C PRO A 160 0.94 21.13 -24.83
N GLU A 161 1.68 20.07 -25.18
CA GLU A 161 1.13 18.73 -25.43
C GLU A 161 0.46 18.11 -24.19
N ARG A 162 1.04 18.30 -22.99
CA ARG A 162 0.51 17.78 -21.72
C ARG A 162 -0.83 18.35 -21.31
N VAL A 163 -1.09 19.61 -21.69
CA VAL A 163 -2.37 20.26 -21.38
C VAL A 163 -3.52 19.52 -22.06
N PHE A 164 -3.27 18.96 -23.24
CA PHE A 164 -4.27 18.27 -24.04
C PHE A 164 -4.30 16.76 -23.79
N SER A 165 -3.17 16.13 -23.44
CA SER A 165 -3.07 14.69 -23.14
C SER A 165 -3.34 14.38 -21.66
N LYS A 166 -4.58 14.56 -21.20
CA LYS A 166 -4.99 14.04 -19.87
C LYS A 166 -4.97 12.51 -19.88
N ILE A 167 -3.89 11.91 -19.38
CA ILE A 167 -3.75 10.44 -19.27
C ILE A 167 -4.80 9.92 -18.27
N LYS A 168 -5.76 9.12 -18.76
CA LYS A 168 -6.69 8.37 -17.93
C LYS A 168 -6.21 6.93 -17.85
N PHE A 169 -5.97 6.44 -16.64
CA PHE A 169 -5.62 5.05 -16.43
C PHE A 169 -6.87 4.19 -16.43
N GLU A 170 -6.80 3.05 -17.12
CA GLU A 170 -7.82 2.02 -16.90
C GLU A 170 -7.50 1.32 -15.57
N PRO A 171 -8.54 1.04 -14.77
CA PRO A 171 -8.35 0.31 -13.53
C PRO A 171 -7.73 -1.07 -13.80
N GLU A 172 -7.03 -1.59 -12.79
CA GLU A 172 -6.49 -2.95 -12.81
C GLU A 172 -7.62 -3.97 -13.06
N PRO A 173 -7.38 -5.00 -13.89
CA PRO A 173 -8.33 -6.09 -14.06
C PRO A 173 -8.60 -6.77 -12.72
N GLN A 174 -9.88 -6.92 -12.38
CA GLN A 174 -10.30 -7.48 -11.10
C GLN A 174 -10.08 -9.00 -11.06
N TYR A 175 -9.85 -9.50 -9.84
CA TYR A 175 -9.80 -10.93 -9.59
C TYR A 175 -11.19 -11.57 -9.61
N THR A 176 -11.26 -12.79 -10.10
CA THR A 176 -12.43 -13.64 -9.92
C THR A 176 -12.57 -14.05 -8.45
N VAL A 177 -13.80 -14.25 -7.99
CA VAL A 177 -14.08 -14.68 -6.61
C VAL A 177 -13.37 -15.98 -6.25
N GLU A 178 -13.27 -16.92 -7.20
CA GLU A 178 -12.56 -18.20 -7.04
C GLU A 178 -11.07 -17.98 -6.78
N ALA A 179 -10.42 -17.13 -7.60
CA ALA A 179 -8.99 -16.84 -7.43
C ALA A 179 -8.69 -16.16 -6.09
N ILE A 180 -9.58 -15.29 -5.61
CA ILE A 180 -9.46 -14.66 -4.28
C ILE A 180 -9.62 -15.71 -3.18
N SER A 181 -10.58 -16.61 -3.30
CA SER A 181 -10.78 -17.69 -2.33
C SER A 181 -9.57 -18.62 -2.25
N ASP A 182 -8.99 -18.97 -3.40
CA ASP A 182 -7.78 -19.78 -3.47
C ASP A 182 -6.60 -19.04 -2.84
N LEU A 183 -6.46 -17.74 -3.11
CA LEU A 183 -5.45 -16.89 -2.48
C LEU A 183 -5.58 -16.85 -0.95
N GLU A 184 -6.77 -16.55 -0.45
CA GLU A 184 -7.08 -16.51 0.98
C GLU A 184 -6.75 -17.86 1.65
N SER A 185 -7.08 -18.98 0.98
CA SER A 185 -6.78 -20.33 1.48
C SER A 185 -5.27 -20.62 1.56
N ARG A 186 -4.50 -20.23 0.54
CA ARG A 186 -3.03 -20.43 0.51
C ARG A 186 -2.32 -19.55 1.53
N MET A 187 -2.82 -18.35 1.75
CA MET A 187 -2.24 -17.42 2.73
C MET A 187 -2.58 -17.81 4.18
N GLY A 188 -3.77 -18.37 4.42
CA GLY A 188 -4.19 -18.86 5.74
C GLY A 188 -4.31 -17.76 6.80
N ALA A 189 -4.56 -16.52 6.40
CA ALA A 189 -4.48 -15.34 7.28
C ALA A 189 -5.77 -14.48 7.29
N GLY A 190 -6.92 -15.09 6.99
CA GLY A 190 -8.21 -14.39 6.94
C GLY A 190 -8.53 -13.85 5.55
N LEU A 191 -9.28 -12.75 5.48
CA LEU A 191 -9.62 -12.08 4.23
C LEU A 191 -8.43 -11.30 3.67
N ILE A 192 -8.38 -11.14 2.34
CA ILE A 192 -7.26 -10.42 1.71
C ILE A 192 -7.15 -8.96 2.16
N GLU A 193 -8.26 -8.32 2.51
CA GLU A 193 -8.26 -6.95 3.03
C GLU A 193 -7.68 -6.84 4.44
N GLU A 194 -7.86 -7.85 5.29
CA GLU A 194 -7.20 -7.92 6.60
C GLU A 194 -5.68 -8.07 6.43
N VAL A 195 -5.27 -8.88 5.45
CA VAL A 195 -3.86 -9.05 5.10
C VAL A 195 -3.23 -7.73 4.65
N ILE A 196 -3.96 -6.91 3.88
CA ILE A 196 -3.49 -5.57 3.49
C ILE A 196 -3.28 -4.69 4.73
N GLN A 197 -4.25 -4.66 5.66
CA GLN A 197 -4.10 -3.90 6.91
C GLN A 197 -2.91 -4.39 7.75
N VAL A 198 -2.68 -5.70 7.80
CA VAL A 198 -1.51 -6.28 8.46
C VAL A 198 -0.22 -5.81 7.75
N ALA A 199 -0.17 -5.84 6.42
CA ALA A 199 1.00 -5.40 5.67
C ALA A 199 1.30 -3.91 5.87
N GLU A 200 0.27 -3.06 5.93
CA GLU A 200 0.41 -1.64 6.29
C GLU A 200 0.90 -1.45 7.72
N GLY A 201 0.35 -2.23 8.66
CA GLY A 201 0.75 -2.24 10.06
C GLY A 201 2.22 -2.63 10.23
N GLU A 202 2.64 -3.72 9.57
CA GLU A 202 4.04 -4.17 9.53
C GLU A 202 4.96 -3.09 8.93
N HIS A 203 4.53 -2.42 7.86
CA HIS A 203 5.31 -1.34 7.25
C HIS A 203 5.57 -0.18 8.22
N LYS A 204 4.56 0.20 9.01
CA LYS A 204 4.70 1.22 10.07
C LYS A 204 5.51 0.69 11.25
N LEU A 205 5.32 -0.58 11.62
CA LEU A 205 6.03 -1.22 12.72
C LEU A 205 7.52 -1.26 12.46
N VAL A 206 7.96 -1.58 11.23
CA VAL A 206 9.37 -1.58 10.86
C VAL A 206 10.01 -0.21 11.11
N ASP A 207 9.32 0.90 10.81
CA ASP A 207 9.84 2.24 11.10
C ASP A 207 10.08 2.45 12.60
N VAL A 208 9.14 2.00 13.43
CA VAL A 208 9.25 2.08 14.89
C VAL A 208 10.37 1.17 15.40
N MET A 209 10.51 -0.04 14.86
CA MET A 209 11.57 -0.97 15.23
C MET A 209 12.96 -0.44 14.88
N ILE A 210 13.10 0.25 13.73
CA ILE A 210 14.34 0.92 13.34
C ILE A 210 14.71 2.01 14.35
N GLN A 211 13.73 2.81 14.79
CA GLN A 211 13.95 3.86 15.79
C GLN A 211 14.28 3.29 17.17
N ALA A 212 13.58 2.23 17.58
CA ALA A 212 13.73 1.60 18.89
C ALA A 212 14.94 0.66 19.00
N LYS A 213 15.59 0.33 17.88
CA LYS A 213 16.79 -0.54 17.82
C LYS A 213 16.68 -1.83 18.64
N VAL A 214 15.57 -2.54 18.48
CA VAL A 214 15.20 -3.71 19.30
C VAL A 214 16.19 -4.90 19.21
N TRP A 215 17.13 -4.87 18.27
CA TRP A 215 18.19 -5.88 18.14
C TRP A 215 19.40 -5.63 19.06
N GLU A 216 19.47 -4.48 19.73
CA GLU A 216 20.49 -4.20 20.72
C GLU A 216 20.23 -5.02 22.01
N PRO A 217 21.28 -5.33 22.78
CA PRO A 217 21.10 -5.97 24.08
C PRO A 217 20.24 -5.10 25.00
N LEU A 218 19.60 -5.74 25.97
CA LEU A 218 18.72 -5.09 26.94
C LEU A 218 19.44 -3.90 27.63
N GLU A 219 18.83 -2.72 27.56
CA GLU A 219 19.38 -1.48 28.14
C GLU A 219 19.54 -1.58 29.66
N GLU A 220 18.56 -2.18 30.34
CA GLU A 220 18.54 -2.36 31.79
C GLU A 220 18.26 -3.82 32.15
N GLN A 221 19.25 -4.48 32.76
CA GLN A 221 19.07 -5.83 33.28
C GLN A 221 18.09 -5.79 34.46
N ALA A 222 17.18 -6.77 34.51
CA ALA A 222 16.23 -6.86 35.60
C ALA A 222 16.97 -7.03 36.95
N PRO A 223 16.56 -6.28 38.00
CA PRO A 223 17.17 -6.46 39.31
C PRO A 223 16.86 -7.85 39.87
N GLU A 224 17.77 -8.37 40.69
CA GLU A 224 17.62 -9.68 41.31
C GLU A 224 16.30 -9.74 42.11
N GLY A 225 15.47 -10.74 41.83
CA GLY A 225 14.17 -10.93 42.49
C GLY A 225 12.96 -10.22 41.84
N GLN A 226 13.15 -9.39 40.81
CA GLN A 226 12.02 -8.71 40.11
C GLN A 226 11.00 -9.69 39.52
N TRP A 227 11.49 -10.79 38.95
CA TRP A 227 10.67 -11.83 38.30
C TRP A 227 10.48 -13.08 39.16
N SER A 228 10.92 -13.07 40.43
CA SER A 228 10.59 -14.15 41.37
C SER A 228 9.20 -13.90 41.94
N TYR A 229 8.21 -14.55 41.35
CA TYR A 229 6.86 -14.58 41.89
C TYR A 229 6.75 -15.63 43.00
N HIS A 230 5.69 -15.52 43.81
CA HIS A 230 5.37 -16.51 44.84
C HIS A 230 4.96 -17.83 44.18
N GLU A 231 5.94 -18.65 43.80
CA GLU A 231 5.70 -20.01 43.35
C GLU A 231 5.04 -20.78 44.49
N ARG A 232 3.85 -21.33 44.24
CA ARG A 232 3.21 -22.30 45.15
C ARG A 232 3.91 -23.66 45.01
N ASN A 233 5.20 -23.73 45.27
CA ASN A 233 5.95 -24.98 45.38
C ASN A 233 5.83 -25.56 46.79
N THR A 234 4.60 -25.82 47.24
CA THR A 234 4.34 -26.61 48.45
C THR A 234 4.32 -28.11 48.09
N HIS A 235 5.41 -28.62 47.54
CA HIS A 235 5.71 -30.04 47.70
C HIS A 235 6.58 -30.16 48.95
N THR A 236 5.93 -30.42 50.08
CA THR A 236 6.59 -30.83 51.32
C THR A 236 7.53 -31.99 51.01
N SER A 237 8.84 -31.77 51.17
CA SER A 237 9.82 -32.85 51.24
C SER A 237 9.50 -33.67 52.49
N THR A 238 8.68 -34.71 52.35
CA THR A 238 8.55 -35.74 53.38
C THR A 238 9.89 -36.49 53.44
N GLN A 239 10.45 -36.43 54.65
CA GLN A 239 11.75 -36.91 55.12
C GLN A 239 12.29 -38.19 54.47
N LYS A 240 13.62 -38.23 54.29
CA LYS A 240 14.44 -39.46 54.39
C LYS A 240 15.53 -39.22 55.45
N PRO A 241 15.80 -40.20 56.31
CA PRO A 241 16.94 -41.09 56.05
C PRO A 241 16.51 -42.50 55.60
#